data_AF-A0A8J1TQR6-F1
#
_entry.id   AF-A0A8J1TQR6-F1
#
_cell.length_a   1.000
_cell.length_b   1.000
_cell.length_c   1.000
_cell.angle_alpha   90.00
_cell.angle_beta   90.00
_cell.angle_gamma   90.00
#
_symmetry.space_group_name_H-M   'P 1'
#
loop_
_entity.id
_entity.type
_entity.pdbx_description
1 polymer ?
#
loop_
_entity_poly.entity_id
_entity_poly.type
_entity_poly.pdbx_seq_one_letter_code
_entity_poly.pdbx_strand_id
1 'polypeptide(L)'
;EEIGQSKPDMHWDTVYRTCHPCMIKYDFIGKMESFNDDVNLFLHQINARKDIVLHEDYTSKLDNILIEVQNFYDRVKKAVECGLTFEEIVKRYWEVLFHKNLITPPTTLPNIQK
;
A
#
# COMPACT_ATOMS: atom_id res chain seq x y z
N GLU A 1 39.69 21.56 16.71
CA GLU A 1 38.62 21.26 15.75
C GLU A 1 38.47 19.76 15.63
N GLU A 2 37.53 19.20 16.39
CA GLU A 2 37.10 17.82 16.17
C GLU A 2 36.13 17.83 14.99
N ILE A 3 36.58 17.33 13.85
CA ILE A 3 35.71 17.13 12.69
C ILE A 3 34.77 15.99 13.08
N GLY A 4 33.58 16.36 13.56
CA GLY A 4 32.50 15.44 13.88
C GLY A 4 32.17 14.61 12.64
N GLN A 5 32.62 13.35 12.64
CA GLN A 5 32.20 12.38 11.64
C GLN A 5 30.72 12.09 11.88
N SER A 6 29.85 12.72 11.07
CA SER A 6 28.46 12.28 10.95
C SER A 6 28.49 10.83 10.50
N LYS A 7 27.99 9.91 11.34
CA LYS A 7 27.85 8.51 10.98
C LYS A 7 27.04 8.45 9.66
N PRO A 8 27.59 7.88 8.57
CA PRO A 8 26.85 7.78 7.33
C PRO A 8 25.56 6.99 7.58
N ASP A 9 24.45 7.53 7.10
CA ASP A 9 23.15 6.87 7.24
C ASP A 9 23.19 5.54 6.47
N MET A 10 22.96 4.44 7.19
CA MET A 10 23.07 3.10 6.63
C MET A 10 22.06 2.85 5.50
N HIS A 11 20.99 3.66 5.41
CA HIS A 11 20.03 3.57 4.31
C HIS A 11 20.61 4.03 2.97
N TRP A 12 21.65 4.87 3.01
CA TRP A 12 22.26 5.49 1.82
C TRP A 12 23.70 5.03 1.58
N ASP A 13 24.25 4.16 2.43
CA ASP A 13 25.53 3.52 2.19
C ASP A 13 25.35 2.26 1.35
N THR A 14 26.43 1.87 0.68
CA THR A 14 26.43 0.67 -0.17
C THR A 14 26.35 -0.60 0.67
N VAL A 15 25.51 -1.55 0.25
CA VAL A 15 25.34 -2.86 0.92
C VAL A 15 26.68 -3.58 1.15
N TYR A 16 27.65 -3.41 0.24
CA TYR A 16 28.98 -3.98 0.37
C TYR A 16 29.71 -3.53 1.64
N ARG A 17 29.54 -2.27 2.06
CA ARG A 17 30.17 -1.70 3.26
C ARG A 17 29.40 -2.03 4.53
N THR A 18 28.07 -2.08 4.46
CA THR A 18 27.23 -2.28 5.64
C THR A 18 27.11 -3.75 6.04
N CYS A 19 27.04 -4.67 5.07
CA CYS A 19 26.68 -6.07 5.33
C CYS A 19 27.71 -7.11 4.87
N HIS A 20 28.78 -6.70 4.14
CA HIS A 20 29.78 -7.61 3.57
C HIS A 20 29.19 -8.93 3.01
N PRO A 21 28.27 -8.85 2.04
CA PRO A 21 27.46 -9.97 1.60
C PRO A 21 28.28 -11.19 1.14
N CYS A 22 29.51 -10.97 0.66
CA CYS A 22 30.43 -12.04 0.26
C CYS A 22 30.89 -12.95 1.41
N MET A 23 30.75 -12.53 2.67
CA MET A 23 31.08 -13.34 3.84
C MET A 23 29.94 -14.29 4.26
N ILE A 24 28.72 -14.08 3.74
CA ILE A 24 27.56 -14.89 4.04
C ILE A 24 27.39 -15.93 2.92
N LYS A 25 27.25 -17.20 3.29
CA LYS A 25 26.88 -18.26 2.36
C LYS A 25 25.37 -18.35 2.32
N TYR A 26 24.78 -17.94 1.21
CA TYR A 26 23.33 -18.02 1.02
C TYR A 26 22.94 -19.39 0.49
N ASP A 27 21.98 -20.03 1.14
CA ASP A 27 21.34 -21.25 0.64
C ASP A 27 20.29 -20.93 -0.43
N PHE A 28 19.71 -19.73 -0.40
CA PHE A 28 18.71 -19.24 -1.34
C PHE A 28 18.78 -17.70 -1.50
N ILE A 29 18.60 -17.20 -2.73
CA ILE A 29 18.48 -15.77 -3.04
C ILE A 29 17.28 -15.59 -3.97
N GLY A 30 16.19 -15.04 -3.43
CA GLY A 30 14.97 -14.71 -4.20
C GLY A 30 14.99 -13.30 -4.78
N LYS A 31 14.14 -13.04 -5.76
CA LYS A 31 13.90 -11.73 -6.37
C LYS A 31 12.47 -11.29 -6.10
N MET A 32 12.26 -9.98 -6.03
CA MET A 32 10.92 -9.44 -5.79
C MET A 32 10.01 -9.61 -7.01
N GLU A 33 10.58 -9.54 -8.20
CA GLU A 33 9.86 -9.68 -9.47
C GLU A 33 9.33 -11.10 -9.68
N SER A 34 9.99 -12.11 -9.10
CA SER A 34 9.63 -13.53 -9.17
C SER A 34 9.22 -14.10 -7.81
N PHE A 35 8.70 -13.26 -6.90
CA PHE A 35 8.48 -13.62 -5.49
C PHE A 35 7.66 -14.91 -5.32
N ASN A 36 6.56 -15.08 -6.05
CA ASN A 36 5.73 -16.28 -5.94
C ASN A 36 6.49 -17.55 -6.37
N ASP A 37 7.21 -17.49 -7.49
CA ASP A 37 7.96 -18.63 -8.01
C ASP A 37 9.14 -18.98 -7.08
N ASP A 38 9.82 -17.97 -6.56
CA ASP A 38 10.96 -18.10 -5.66
C ASP A 38 10.54 -18.69 -4.31
N VAL A 39 9.41 -18.25 -3.75
CA VAL A 39 8.87 -18.83 -2.51
C VAL A 39 8.40 -20.26 -2.73
N ASN A 40 7.74 -20.57 -3.85
CA ASN A 40 7.36 -21.95 -4.18
C ASN A 40 8.58 -22.88 -4.28
N LEU A 41 9.65 -22.42 -4.94
CA LEU A 41 10.90 -23.15 -5.04
C LEU A 41 11.55 -23.36 -3.66
N PHE A 42 11.61 -22.31 -2.84
CA PHE A 42 12.15 -22.39 -1.48
C PHE A 42 11.37 -23.38 -0.60
N LEU A 43 10.03 -23.31 -0.60
CA LEU A 43 9.17 -24.22 0.15
C LEU A 43 9.37 -25.68 -0.26
N HIS A 44 9.56 -25.93 -1.56
CA HIS A 44 9.91 -27.25 -2.06
C HIS A 44 11.29 -27.73 -1.55
N GLN A 45 12.30 -26.86 -1.55
CA GLN A 45 13.65 -27.20 -1.09
C GLN A 45 13.70 -27.58 0.39
N ILE A 46 12.90 -26.94 1.24
CA ILE A 46 12.82 -27.25 2.68
C ILE A 46 11.82 -28.35 3.01
N ASN A 47 11.22 -29.00 2.00
CA ASN A 47 10.22 -30.05 2.17
C ASN A 47 8.99 -29.61 3.01
N ALA A 48 8.67 -28.32 2.97
CA ALA A 48 7.51 -27.76 3.66
C ALA A 48 6.21 -28.17 2.96
N ARG A 49 5.09 -28.16 3.72
CA ARG A 49 3.78 -28.42 3.12
C ARG A 49 3.46 -27.35 2.07
N LYS A 50 2.94 -27.80 0.93
CA LYS A 50 2.53 -26.95 -0.21
C LYS A 50 1.20 -26.22 0.02
N ASP A 51 0.63 -26.25 1.22
CA ASP A 51 -0.64 -25.60 1.58
C ASP A 51 -0.48 -24.11 1.94
N ILE A 52 0.74 -23.56 1.85
CA ILE A 52 0.99 -22.14 2.03
C ILE A 52 0.53 -21.40 0.76
N VAL A 53 -0.67 -20.81 0.84
CA VAL A 53 -1.18 -19.91 -0.20
C VAL A 53 -0.55 -18.54 0.03
N LEU A 54 0.22 -18.06 -0.94
CA LEU A 54 0.67 -16.68 -0.97
C LEU A 54 -0.52 -15.83 -1.41
N HIS A 55 -1.06 -15.04 -0.49
CA HIS A 55 -2.10 -14.08 -0.82
C HIS A 55 -1.47 -12.94 -1.62
N GLU A 56 -1.67 -12.93 -2.95
CA GLU A 56 -1.46 -11.74 -3.77
C GLU A 56 -2.54 -10.70 -3.45
N ASP A 57 -2.49 -10.13 -2.26
CA ASP A 57 -3.47 -9.17 -1.74
C ASP A 57 -3.34 -7.75 -2.33
N TYR A 58 -2.76 -7.65 -3.53
CA TYR A 58 -2.74 -6.41 -4.29
C TYR A 58 -4.01 -6.24 -5.12
N THR A 59 -4.60 -7.33 -5.60
CA THR A 59 -5.82 -7.34 -6.42
C THR A 59 -7.05 -6.97 -5.60
N SER A 60 -7.17 -7.51 -4.37
CA SER A 60 -8.23 -7.16 -3.42
C SER A 60 -8.26 -5.67 -3.09
N LYS A 61 -7.10 -5.00 -3.03
CA LYS A 61 -7.01 -3.55 -2.80
C LYS A 61 -7.43 -2.72 -4.02
N LEU A 62 -7.14 -3.17 -5.24
CA LEU A 62 -7.57 -2.52 -6.49
C LEU A 62 -9.08 -2.71 -6.75
N ASP A 63 -9.61 -3.89 -6.47
CA ASP A 63 -11.04 -4.20 -6.58
C ASP A 63 -11.87 -3.31 -5.64
N ASN A 64 -11.37 -3.09 -4.42
CA ASN A 64 -12.01 -2.16 -3.48
C ASN A 64 -12.08 -0.73 -4.01
N ILE A 65 -11.01 -0.22 -4.65
CA ILE A 65 -11.01 1.14 -5.20
C ILE A 65 -12.04 1.27 -6.33
N LEU A 66 -12.08 0.30 -7.24
CA LEU A 66 -13.03 0.31 -8.37
C LEU A 66 -14.49 0.24 -7.90
N ILE A 67 -14.78 -0.61 -6.91
CA ILE A 67 -16.11 -0.72 -6.29
C ILE A 67 -16.53 0.62 -5.67
N GLU A 68 -15.60 1.35 -5.03
CA GLU A 68 -15.92 2.65 -4.44
C GLU A 68 -16.19 3.73 -5.47
N VAL A 69 -15.41 3.79 -6.55
CA VAL A 69 -15.66 4.71 -7.67
C VAL A 69 -17.06 4.48 -8.26
N GLN A 70 -17.44 3.21 -8.44
CA GLN A 70 -18.78 2.85 -8.92
C GLN A 70 -19.87 3.28 -7.90
N ASN A 71 -19.67 2.98 -6.63
CA ASN A 71 -20.58 3.38 -5.55
C ASN A 71 -20.74 4.90 -5.43
N PHE A 72 -19.68 5.67 -5.68
CA PHE A 72 -19.73 7.13 -5.73
C PHE A 72 -20.67 7.57 -6.84
N TYR A 73 -20.43 7.09 -8.05
CA TYR A 73 -21.19 7.47 -9.24
C TYR A 73 -22.69 7.19 -9.06
N ASP A 74 -23.05 6.01 -8.57
CA ASP A 74 -24.45 5.62 -8.34
C ASP A 74 -25.12 6.50 -7.26
N ARG A 75 -24.38 6.88 -6.21
CA ARG A 75 -24.87 7.77 -5.15
C ARG A 75 -25.03 9.21 -5.64
N VAL A 76 -24.09 9.71 -6.44
CA VAL A 76 -24.18 11.04 -7.06
C VAL A 76 -25.40 11.10 -7.96
N LYS A 77 -25.57 10.11 -8.85
CA LYS A 77 -26.72 10.03 -9.75
C LYS A 77 -28.04 10.08 -8.97
N LYS A 78 -28.18 9.23 -7.95
CA LYS A 78 -29.37 9.20 -7.09
C LYS A 78 -29.58 10.51 -6.34
N ALA A 79 -28.52 11.15 -5.86
CA ALA A 79 -28.64 12.40 -5.12
C ALA A 79 -29.02 13.59 -6.02
N VAL A 80 -28.53 13.62 -7.27
CA VAL A 80 -28.97 14.58 -8.29
C VAL A 80 -30.45 14.36 -8.64
N GLU A 81 -30.90 13.12 -8.77
CA GLU A 81 -32.32 12.78 -8.94
C GLU A 81 -33.18 13.26 -7.76
N CYS A 82 -32.63 13.23 -6.54
CA CYS A 82 -33.27 13.78 -5.34
C CYS A 82 -33.14 15.31 -5.19
N GLY A 83 -32.53 16.01 -6.16
CA GLY A 83 -32.40 17.47 -6.16
C GLY A 83 -31.36 18.03 -5.18
N LEU A 84 -30.38 17.23 -4.75
CA LEU A 84 -29.32 17.71 -3.87
C LEU A 84 -28.29 18.56 -4.61
N THR A 85 -27.75 19.55 -3.90
CA THR A 85 -26.61 20.34 -4.37
C THR A 85 -25.32 19.52 -4.33
N PHE A 86 -24.35 19.86 -5.19
CA PHE A 86 -23.06 19.18 -5.23
C PHE A 86 -22.34 19.17 -3.86
N GLU A 87 -22.44 20.26 -3.11
CA GLU A 87 -21.85 20.39 -1.76
C GLU A 87 -22.44 19.36 -0.77
N GLU A 88 -23.76 19.17 -0.78
CA GLU A 88 -24.42 18.18 0.07
C GLU A 88 -24.04 16.75 -0.32
N ILE A 89 -23.87 16.49 -1.62
CA ILE A 89 -23.46 15.19 -2.16
C ILE A 89 -22.04 14.85 -1.71
N VAL A 90 -21.10 15.78 -1.89
CA VAL A 90 -19.69 15.61 -1.50
C VAL A 90 -19.57 15.42 0.00
N LYS A 91 -20.29 16.21 0.81
CA LYS A 91 -20.28 16.08 2.27
C LYS A 91 -20.73 14.70 2.75
N ARG A 92 -21.82 14.16 2.19
CA ARG A 92 -22.33 12.82 2.53
C ARG A 92 -21.38 11.71 2.10
N TYR A 93 -20.76 11.84 0.93
CA TYR A 93 -19.86 10.81 0.44
C TYR A 93 -18.50 10.83 1.15
N TRP A 94 -18.02 12.00 1.56
CA TRP A 94 -16.84 12.16 2.41
C TRP A 94 -16.94 11.34 3.70
N GLU A 95 -18.08 11.39 4.39
CA GLU A 95 -18.30 10.59 5.60
C GLU A 95 -18.18 9.09 5.33
N VAL A 96 -18.68 8.60 4.19
CA VAL A 96 -18.57 7.20 3.79
C VAL A 96 -17.12 6.79 3.56
N LEU A 97 -16.35 7.60 2.82
CA LEU A 97 -14.93 7.32 2.55
C LEU A 97 -14.09 7.31 3.83
N PHE A 98 -14.42 8.20 4.77
CA PHE A 98 -13.76 8.27 6.08
C PHE A 98 -14.01 6.99 6.90
N HIS A 99 -15.26 6.55 7.04
CA HIS A 99 -15.59 5.32 7.79
C HIS A 99 -14.99 4.05 7.16
N LYS A 100 -14.67 4.10 5.85
CA LYS A 100 -14.00 3.00 5.14
C LYS A 100 -12.47 3.07 5.20
N ASN A 101 -11.89 4.04 5.90
CA ASN A 101 -10.45 4.28 5.99
C ASN A 101 -9.76 4.48 4.62
N LEU A 102 -10.48 5.01 3.63
CA LEU A 102 -9.94 5.27 2.28
C LEU A 102 -9.36 6.68 2.14
N ILE A 103 -9.74 7.59 3.04
CA ILE A 103 -9.21 8.94 3.14
C ILE A 103 -8.80 9.20 4.59
N THR A 104 -7.79 10.04 4.78
CA THR A 104 -7.37 10.45 6.12
C THR A 104 -8.36 11.45 6.72
N PRO A 105 -8.50 11.48 8.07
CA PRO A 105 -9.26 12.54 8.73
C PRO A 105 -8.70 13.90 8.30
N PRO A 106 -9.56 14.90 8.03
CA PRO A 106 -9.10 16.21 7.65
C PRO A 106 -8.20 16.77 8.76
N THR A 107 -6.94 17.08 8.43
CA THR A 107 -6.02 17.76 9.36
C THR A 107 -6.50 19.20 9.62
N THR A 108 -7.27 19.75 8.68
CA THR A 108 -8.12 20.94 8.77
C THR A 108 -9.22 20.81 7.72
N LEU A 109 -10.46 21.20 8.04
CA LEU A 109 -11.57 21.23 7.08
C LEU A 109 -11.16 22.05 5.84
N PRO A 110 -11.34 21.55 4.60
CA PRO A 110 -11.11 22.37 3.42
C PRO A 110 -12.10 23.54 3.47
N ASN A 111 -11.54 24.74 3.48
CA ASN A 111 -12.28 25.98 3.45
C ASN A 111 -12.88 26.13 2.05
N ILE A 112 -14.04 25.53 1.83
CA ILE A 112 -14.85 25.77 0.64
C ILE A 112 -15.45 27.16 0.82
N GLN A 113 -14.66 28.18 0.50
CA GLN A 113 -15.19 29.53 0.34
C GLN A 113 -16.02 29.56 -0.94
N LYS A 114 -17.23 30.13 -0.76
CA LYS A 114 -18.33 30.26 -1.73
C LYS A 114 -17.93 30.91 -3.04
#